data_AF-A0A7M2AG28-F1
#
_entry.id   AF-A0A7M2AG28-F1
#
_cell.length_a   1.000
_cell.length_b   1.000
_cell.length_c   1.000
_cell.angle_alpha   90.00
_cell.angle_beta   90.00
_cell.angle_gamma   90.00
#
_symmetry.space_group_name_H-M   'P 1'
#
loop_
_entity.id
_entity.type
_entity.pdbx_description
1 polymer ?
#
loop_
_entity_poly.entity_id
_entity_poly.type
_entity_poly.pdbx_seq_one_letter_code
_entity_poly.pdbx_strand_id
1 'polypeptide(L)'
;MKSLLEKLYHGHLHPNENVIPSDPQYSELCQQTSEIIEIWKKRHTEEEFQQLEALLDLNAQTHGMELSSIFKYGFRLGAGIMVEVLTGEEDLASRLSSVTDKTQ
;
A
#
# COMPACT_ATOMS: atom_id res chain seq x y z
N MET A 1 4.26 -23.38 13.50
CA MET A 1 4.09 -22.25 12.57
C MET A 1 3.03 -22.65 11.56
N LYS A 2 1.93 -21.90 11.41
CA LYS A 2 0.94 -22.16 10.35
C LYS A 2 1.56 -21.84 9.00
N SER A 3 1.37 -22.71 8.02
CA SER A 3 1.82 -22.51 6.64
C SER A 3 1.16 -21.27 6.02
N LEU A 4 1.76 -20.73 4.95
CA LEU A 4 1.19 -19.60 4.21
C LEU A 4 -0.23 -19.93 3.70
N LEU A 5 -0.46 -21.17 3.27
CA LEU A 5 -1.76 -21.65 2.79
C LEU A 5 -2.81 -21.69 3.90
N GLU A 6 -2.45 -22.14 5.10
CA GLU A 6 -3.38 -22.10 6.25
C GLU A 6 -3.68 -20.67 6.67
N LYS A 7 -2.69 -19.78 6.64
CA LYS A 7 -2.92 -18.34 6.90
C LYS A 7 -3.86 -17.76 5.85
N LEU A 8 -3.70 -18.11 4.58
CA LEU A 8 -4.62 -17.71 3.52
C LEU A 8 -6.04 -18.25 3.77
N TYR A 9 -6.17 -19.56 4.04
CA TYR A 9 -7.44 -20.23 4.27
C TYR A 9 -8.24 -19.61 5.43
N HIS A 10 -7.55 -19.20 6.49
CA HIS A 10 -8.17 -18.55 7.64
C HIS A 10 -8.25 -17.02 7.52
N GLY A 11 -7.83 -16.43 6.40
CA GLY A 11 -7.88 -14.99 6.17
C GLY A 11 -6.87 -14.18 6.98
N HIS A 12 -5.80 -14.79 7.53
CA HIS A 12 -4.78 -14.11 8.34
C HIS A 12 -3.62 -13.52 7.52
N LEU A 13 -3.83 -13.24 6.23
CA LEU A 13 -2.83 -12.64 5.36
C LEU A 13 -3.13 -11.14 5.19
N HIS A 14 -2.56 -10.34 6.08
CA HIS A 14 -2.70 -8.87 6.05
C HIS A 14 -1.32 -8.19 5.97
N PRO A 15 -0.64 -8.21 4.81
CA PRO A 15 0.67 -7.57 4.66
C PRO A 15 0.65 -6.09 5.08
N ASN A 16 -0.41 -5.35 4.73
CA ASN A 16 -0.54 -3.94 5.04
C ASN A 16 -0.62 -3.63 6.54
N GLU A 17 -1.11 -4.56 7.35
CA GLU A 17 -1.23 -4.38 8.81
C GLU A 17 0.05 -4.78 9.54
N ASN A 18 0.83 -5.68 8.94
CA ASN A 18 2.00 -6.28 9.58
C ASN A 18 3.33 -5.65 9.13
N VAL A 19 3.32 -4.86 8.06
CA VAL A 19 4.50 -4.17 7.56
C VAL A 19 4.49 -2.73 8.06
N ILE A 20 5.12 -2.52 9.22
CA ILE A 20 5.45 -1.17 9.69
C ILE A 20 6.86 -0.87 9.17
N PRO A 21 7.09 0.29 8.52
CA PRO A 21 8.43 0.71 8.14
C PRO A 21 9.34 0.71 9.39
N SER A 22 10.42 -0.06 9.34
CA SER A 22 11.40 -0.13 10.44
C SER A 22 12.36 1.06 10.47
N ASP A 23 12.28 1.94 9.47
CA ASP A 23 13.10 3.12 9.36
C ASP A 23 12.70 4.13 10.47
N PRO A 24 13.62 4.52 11.38
CA PRO A 24 13.34 5.51 12.40
C PRO A 24 12.81 6.84 11.83
N GLN A 25 13.21 7.19 10.60
CA GLN A 25 12.75 8.39 9.91
C GLN A 25 11.24 8.37 9.67
N TYR A 26 10.65 7.18 9.46
CA TYR A 26 9.20 7.06 9.31
C TYR A 26 8.46 7.53 10.55
N SER A 27 8.90 7.10 11.74
CA SER A 27 8.28 7.52 13.00
C SER A 27 8.41 9.03 13.21
N GLU A 28 9.56 9.62 12.86
CA GLU A 28 9.79 11.05 12.97
C GLU A 28 8.86 11.83 12.03
N LEU A 29 8.73 11.39 10.77
CA LEU A 29 7.82 12.00 9.81
C LEU A 29 6.35 11.91 10.24
N CYS A 30 5.92 10.78 10.82
CA CYS A 30 4.57 10.64 11.37
C CYS A 30 4.32 11.62 12.53
N GLN A 31 5.30 11.79 13.41
CA GLN A 31 5.20 12.75 14.51
C GLN A 31 5.10 14.18 13.98
N GLN A 32 6.01 14.59 13.09
CA GLN A 32 6.02 15.93 12.48
C GLN A 32 4.69 16.22 11.75
N THR A 33 4.16 15.24 11.02
CA THR A 33 2.85 15.33 10.37
C THR A 33 1.75 15.64 11.37
N SER A 34 1.72 14.90 12.49
CA SER A 34 0.71 15.08 13.55
C SER A 34 0.82 16.45 14.21
N GLU A 35 2.05 16.91 14.48
CA GLU A 35 2.30 18.24 15.06
C GLU A 35 1.82 19.38 14.15
N ILE A 36 2.05 19.26 12.84
CA ILE A 36 1.58 20.25 11.85
C ILE A 36 0.05 20.27 11.79
N ILE A 37 -0.61 19.11 11.77
CA ILE A 37 -2.07 19.01 11.77
C ILE A 37 -2.66 19.71 13.01
N GLU A 38 -2.11 19.47 14.19
CA GLU A 38 -2.54 20.11 15.44
C GLU A 38 -2.34 21.63 15.43
N ILE A 39 -1.24 22.12 14.84
CA ILE A 39 -1.02 23.56 14.65
C ILE A 39 -2.09 24.14 13.73
N TRP A 40 -2.42 23.47 12.63
CA TRP A 40 -3.44 23.93 11.69
C TRP A 40 -4.82 23.95 12.31
N LYS A 41 -5.18 22.93 13.09
CA LYS A 41 -6.44 22.85 13.84
C LYS A 41 -6.66 24.04 14.77
N LYS A 42 -5.60 24.51 15.42
CA LYS A 42 -5.66 25.67 16.34
C LYS A 42 -5.70 27.02 15.62
N ARG A 43 -5.23 27.08 14.37
CA ARG A 43 -5.04 28.33 13.61
C ARG A 43 -6.21 28.72 12.73
N HIS A 44 -7.05 27.76 12.34
CA HIS A 44 -8.12 27.94 11.37
C HIS A 44 -9.49 27.79 12.00
N THR A 45 -10.54 28.23 11.30
CA THR A 45 -11.91 27.94 11.74
C THR A 45 -12.22 26.45 11.58
N GLU A 46 -13.30 26.01 12.23
CA GLU A 46 -13.77 24.62 12.11
C GLU A 46 -14.07 24.26 10.64
N GLU A 47 -14.70 25.16 9.88
CA GLU A 47 -15.02 24.91 8.47
C GLU A 47 -13.76 24.82 7.59
N GLU A 48 -12.77 25.67 7.83
CA GLU A 48 -11.48 25.64 7.11
C GLU A 48 -10.70 24.36 7.45
N PHE A 49 -10.73 23.93 8.71
CA PHE A 49 -10.07 22.70 9.13
C PHE A 49 -10.76 21.45 8.55
N GLN A 50 -12.09 21.42 8.48
CA GLN A 50 -12.83 20.33 7.82
C GLN A 50 -12.47 20.18 6.35
N GLN A 51 -12.19 21.28 5.64
CA GLN A 51 -11.69 21.21 4.25
C GLN A 51 -10.29 20.59 4.17
N LEU A 52 -9.42 20.88 5.14
CA LEU A 52 -8.10 20.24 5.25
C LEU A 52 -8.22 18.74 5.51
N GLU A 53 -9.09 18.33 6.44
CA GLU A 53 -9.35 16.91 6.72
C GLU A 53 -9.85 16.19 5.47
N ALA A 54 -10.79 16.78 4.74
CA ALA A 54 -11.27 16.23 3.48
C ALA A 54 -10.16 16.08 2.43
N LEU A 55 -9.23 17.04 2.34
CA LEU A 55 -8.06 16.95 1.46
C LEU A 55 -7.13 15.79 1.88
N LEU A 56 -6.85 15.65 3.17
CA LEU A 56 -6.01 14.57 3.70
C LEU A 56 -6.64 13.20 3.43
N ASP A 57 -7.96 13.07 3.60
CA ASP A 57 -8.72 11.85 3.31
C ASP A 57 -8.68 11.49 1.82
N LEU A 58 -8.85 12.47 0.93
CA LEU A 58 -8.74 12.24 -0.51
C LEU A 58 -7.32 11.80 -0.91
N ASN A 59 -6.30 12.40 -0.29
CA ASN A 59 -4.91 12.02 -0.53
C ASN A 59 -4.62 10.60 -0.04
N ALA A 60 -5.10 10.24 1.16
CA ALA A 60 -4.96 8.90 1.71
C ALA A 60 -5.64 7.83 0.83
N GLN A 61 -6.86 8.11 0.32
CA GLN A 61 -7.56 7.22 -0.58
C GLN A 61 -6.80 7.04 -1.91
N THR A 62 -6.33 8.14 -2.51
CA THR A 62 -5.57 8.11 -3.76
C THR A 62 -4.29 7.29 -3.61
N HIS A 63 -3.51 7.54 -2.55
CA HIS A 63 -2.32 6.74 -2.25
C HIS A 63 -2.65 5.27 -1.96
N GLY A 64 -3.77 4.99 -1.30
CA GLY A 64 -4.25 3.61 -1.11
C GLY A 64 -4.48 2.88 -2.44
N MET A 65 -5.08 3.55 -3.43
CA MET A 65 -5.28 3.00 -4.78
C MET A 65 -3.95 2.76 -5.52
N GLU A 66 -3.01 3.70 -5.42
CA GLU A 66 -1.67 3.59 -6.00
C GLU A 66 -0.89 2.42 -5.38
N LEU A 67 -0.83 2.37 -4.04
CA LEU A 67 -0.13 1.31 -3.30
C LEU A 67 -0.73 -0.07 -3.57
N SER A 68 -2.07 -0.18 -3.65
CA SER A 68 -2.73 -1.42 -4.05
C SER A 68 -2.32 -1.86 -5.46
N SER A 69 -2.24 -0.92 -6.40
CA SER A 69 -1.83 -1.19 -7.78
C SER A 69 -0.37 -1.65 -7.86
N ILE A 70 0.53 -0.95 -7.14
CA ILE A 70 1.95 -1.31 -7.02
C ILE A 70 2.10 -2.70 -6.39
N PHE A 71 1.37 -2.99 -5.33
CA PHE A 71 1.42 -4.29 -4.64
C PHE A 71 1.02 -5.42 -5.58
N LYS A 72 -0.11 -5.29 -6.30
CA LYS A 72 -0.57 -6.29 -7.27
C LYS A 72 0.41 -6.49 -8.42
N TYR A 73 0.93 -5.38 -8.98
CA TYR A 73 1.95 -5.41 -10.02
C TYR A 73 3.20 -6.16 -9.56
N GLY A 74 3.75 -5.78 -8.40
CA GLY A 74 4.95 -6.39 -7.82
C GLY A 74 4.77 -7.88 -7.53
N PHE A 75 3.62 -8.29 -7.00
CA PHE A 75 3.33 -9.70 -6.74
C PHE A 75 3.26 -10.53 -8.03
N ARG A 76 2.57 -10.02 -9.06
CA ARG A 76 2.50 -10.66 -10.40
C ARG A 76 3.88 -10.77 -11.04
N LEU A 77 4.66 -9.70 -10.98
CA LEU A 77 6.02 -9.68 -11.50
C LEU A 77 6.89 -10.72 -10.79
N GLY A 78 6.88 -10.74 -9.46
CA GLY A 78 7.66 -11.71 -8.68
C GLY A 78 7.26 -13.16 -8.94
N ALA A 79 5.96 -13.44 -9.02
CA ALA A 79 5.46 -14.77 -9.37
C ALA A 79 5.91 -15.20 -10.78
N GLY A 80 5.82 -14.28 -11.76
CA GLY A 80 6.26 -14.55 -13.12
C GLY A 80 7.76 -14.81 -13.23
N ILE A 81 8.60 -14.04 -12.52
CA ILE A 81 10.05 -14.28 -12.44
C ILE A 81 10.33 -15.70 -11.91
N MET A 82 9.64 -16.11 -10.84
CA MET A 82 9.84 -17.46 -10.27
C MET A 82 9.48 -18.57 -11.27
N VAL A 83 8.33 -18.44 -11.96
CA VAL A 83 7.90 -19.45 -12.93
C VAL A 83 8.83 -19.48 -14.15
N GLU A 84 9.22 -18.31 -14.66
CA GLU A 84 10.17 -18.18 -15.78
C GLU A 84 11.50 -18.88 -15.46
N VAL A 85 12.08 -18.65 -14.28
CA VAL A 85 13.31 -19.33 -13.84
C VAL A 85 13.14 -20.86 -13.72
N LEU A 86 11.98 -21.34 -13.26
CA LEU A 86 11.73 -22.77 -13.04
C LEU A 86 11.38 -23.54 -14.32
N THR A 87 10.77 -22.88 -15.29
CA THR A 87 10.22 -23.51 -16.50
C THR A 87 11.02 -23.20 -17.76
N GLY A 88 11.81 -22.12 -17.75
CA GLY A 88 12.47 -21.58 -18.94
C GLY A 88 11.53 -20.84 -19.90
N GLU A 89 10.27 -20.57 -19.51
CA GLU A 89 9.35 -19.76 -20.31
C GLU A 89 9.73 -18.28 -20.26
N GLU A 90 10.58 -17.85 -21.20
CA GLU A 90 10.99 -16.45 -21.37
C GLU A 90 9.77 -15.50 -21.52
N ASP A 91 9.91 -14.28 -20.99
CA ASP A 91 8.92 -13.17 -21.05
C ASP A 91 7.63 -13.38 -20.22
N LEU A 92 7.51 -14.47 -19.47
CA LEU A 92 6.33 -14.71 -18.62
C LEU A 92 6.15 -13.63 -17.54
N ALA A 93 7.24 -13.12 -16.95
CA ALA A 93 7.20 -12.07 -15.93
C ALA A 93 6.56 -10.77 -16.43
N SER A 94 6.94 -10.35 -17.65
CA SER A 94 6.43 -9.15 -18.33
C SER A 94 4.94 -9.28 -18.67
N ARG A 95 4.53 -10.45 -19.15
CA ARG A 95 3.15 -10.75 -19.50
C ARG A 95 2.23 -10.76 -18.28
N LEU A 96 2.68 -11.30 -17.16
CA LEU A 96 1.88 -11.35 -15.94
C LEU A 96 1.78 -10.00 -15.24
N SER A 97 2.85 -9.20 -15.22
CA SER A 97 2.85 -7.89 -14.56
C SER A 97 2.00 -6.85 -15.31
N SER A 98 1.88 -6.96 -16.64
CA SER A 98 1.10 -6.06 -17.50
C SER A 98 -0.41 -6.33 -17.51
N VAL A 99 -0.89 -7.41 -16.88
CA VAL A 99 -2.33 -7.65 -16.72
C VAL A 99 -2.90 -6.51 -15.90
N THR A 100 -3.71 -5.66 -16.52
CA THR A 100 -4.48 -4.64 -15.80
C THR A 100 -5.71 -5.30 -15.19
N ASP A 101 -5.99 -4.99 -13.93
CA ASP A 101 -7.32 -5.28 -13.39
C ASP A 101 -8.29 -4.40 -14.17
N LYS A 102 -9.09 -5.00 -15.06
CA LYS A 102 -10.23 -4.31 -15.65
C LYS A 102 -11.14 -3.92 -14.50
N THR A 103 -11.08 -2.66 -14.09
CA THR A 103 -11.98 -2.09 -13.09
C THR A 103 -13.40 -2.26 -13.62
N GLN A 104 -14.20 -3.05 -12.90
CA GLN A 104 -15.64 -3.21 -13.13
C GLN A 104 -16.39 -2.08 -12.43
#